data_AF-A0A3D1GWM1-F1
#
_entry.id   AF-A0A3D1GWM1-F1
#
_cell.length_a   1.000
_cell.length_b   1.000
_cell.length_c   1.000
_cell.angle_alpha   90.00
_cell.angle_beta   90.00
_cell.angle_gamma   90.00
#
_symmetry.space_group_name_H-M   'P 1'
#
loop_
_entity.id
_entity.type
_entity.pdbx_description
1 polymer ?
#
loop_
_entity_poly.entity_id
_entity_poly.type
_entity_poly.pdbx_seq_one_letter_code
_entity_poly.pdbx_strand_id
1 'polypeptide(L)' 'LITDGRFSGATRGFCIGHVGPEAAVGGPIGLLKDGDMISIDAVDGTITVDLSEEELAE' A
#
# COMPACT_ATOMS: atom_id res chain seq x y z
N LEU A 1 2.88 -3.68 -8.01
CA LEU A 1 3.08 -2.20 -8.01
C LEU A 1 1.97 -1.59 -7.18
N ILE A 2 2.33 -0.70 -6.25
CA ILE A 2 1.38 -0.04 -5.33
C ILE A 2 1.67 1.47 -5.33
N THR A 3 0.64 2.32 -5.33
CA THR A 3 0.75 3.77 -5.20
C THR A 3 -0.57 4.38 -4.71
N ASP A 4 -0.50 5.50 -4.00
CA ASP A 4 -1.62 6.41 -3.71
C ASP A 4 -2.04 7.26 -4.93
N GLY A 5 -1.20 7.30 -5.97
CA GLY A 5 -1.50 7.90 -7.27
C GLY A 5 -2.31 6.99 -8.20
N ARG A 6 -2.02 7.09 -9.51
CA ARG A 6 -2.71 6.34 -10.57
C ARG A 6 -1.72 5.66 -11.51
N PHE A 7 -2.15 4.56 -12.12
CA PHE A 7 -1.47 3.94 -13.25
C PHE A 7 -2.23 4.21 -14.56
N SER A 8 -1.49 4.35 -15.67
CA SER A 8 -2.05 4.37 -17.03
C SER A 8 -1.59 3.12 -17.76
N GLY A 9 -2.53 2.17 -17.96
CA GLY A 9 -2.23 0.83 -18.47
C GLY A 9 -1.70 -0.10 -17.37
N ALA A 10 -2.40 -1.20 -17.14
CA ALA A 10 -1.96 -2.23 -16.18
C ALA A 10 -0.94 -3.16 -16.86
N THR A 11 0.12 -3.50 -16.14
CA THR A 11 1.08 -4.54 -16.54
C THR A 11 0.43 -5.93 -16.36
N ARG A 12 1.14 -7.02 -16.72
CA ARG A 12 0.62 -8.41 -16.57
C ARG A 12 0.52 -8.91 -15.12
N GLY A 13 0.52 -8.02 -14.12
CA GLY A 13 0.53 -8.37 -12.70
C GLY A 13 -0.26 -7.39 -11.85
N PHE A 14 -0.16 -7.52 -10.52
CA PHE A 14 -0.88 -6.66 -9.58
C PHE A 14 -0.41 -5.20 -9.66
N CYS A 15 -1.35 -4.32 -10.01
CA CYS A 15 -1.20 -2.87 -10.00
C CYS A 15 -2.33 -2.25 -9.17
N ILE A 16 -2.02 -1.83 -7.95
CA ILE A 16 -2.97 -1.18 -7.04
C ILE A 16 -2.66 0.31 -7.01
N GLY A 17 -3.55 1.12 -7.57
CA GLY A 17 -3.52 2.58 -7.45
C GLY A 17 -4.57 3.05 -6.44
N HIS A 18 -4.61 4.36 -6.19
CA HIS A 18 -5.59 5.01 -5.32
C HIS A 18 -5.62 4.46 -3.88
N VAL A 19 -4.46 4.03 -3.37
CA VAL A 19 -4.34 3.69 -1.94
C VAL A 19 -4.60 4.94 -1.11
N GLY A 20 -5.53 4.84 -0.17
CA GLY A 20 -5.97 5.95 0.67
C GLY A 20 -6.00 5.55 2.16
N PRO A 21 -5.73 6.48 3.09
CA PRO A 21 -5.31 7.87 2.87
C PRO A 21 -3.94 7.99 2.16
N GLU A 22 -3.72 9.07 1.42
CA GLU A 22 -2.48 9.29 0.67
C GLU A 22 -1.28 9.56 1.59
N ALA A 23 -0.06 9.29 1.12
CA ALA A 23 1.15 9.52 1.92
C ALA A 23 1.29 10.98 2.36
N ALA A 24 0.87 11.92 1.51
CA ALA A 24 1.01 13.36 1.77
C ALA A 24 0.21 13.86 2.98
N VAL A 25 -0.83 13.14 3.41
CA VAL A 25 -1.65 13.47 4.58
C VAL A 25 -1.38 12.56 5.78
N GLY A 26 -0.29 11.79 5.74
CA GLY A 26 0.07 10.83 6.79
C GLY A 26 -0.69 9.51 6.69
N GLY A 27 -1.08 9.10 5.48
CA GLY A 27 -1.66 7.77 5.28
C GLY A 27 -0.65 6.64 5.49
N PRO A 28 -1.10 5.41 5.80
CA PRO A 28 -0.21 4.29 6.13
C PRO A 28 0.86 3.96 5.07
N ILE A 29 0.55 4.19 3.79
CA ILE A 29 1.49 3.98 2.69
C ILE A 29 2.74 4.88 2.79
N GLY A 30 2.64 6.03 3.47
CA GLY A 30 3.76 6.94 3.71
C GLY A 30 4.72 6.49 4.82
N LEU A 31 4.32 5.51 5.63
CA LEU A 31 5.13 4.99 6.75
C LEU A 31 6.05 3.84 6.34
N LEU A 32 5.82 3.27 5.16
CA LEU A 32 6.57 2.11 4.65
C LEU A 32 8.04 2.46 4.36
N LYS A 33 8.90 1.49 4.66
CA LYS A 33 10.35 1.55 4.49
C LYS A 33 10.83 0.37 3.64
N ASP A 34 12.04 0.52 3.09
CA ASP A 34 12.66 -0.56 2.32
C ASP A 34 12.87 -1.80 3.19
N GLY A 35 12.30 -2.92 2.74
CA GLY A 35 12.36 -4.20 3.45
C GLY A 35 11.05 -4.62 4.11
N ASP A 36 10.06 -3.72 4.21
CA ASP A 36 8.76 -4.04 4.78
C ASP A 36 8.00 -5.05 3.92
N MET A 37 7.28 -5.94 4.58
CA MET A 37 6.50 -6.99 3.94
C MET A 37 5.06 -6.51 3.70
N ILE A 38 4.61 -6.62 2.45
CA ILE A 38 3.25 -6.29 2.03
C ILE A 38 2.59 -7.56 1.50
N SER A 39 1.44 -7.90 2.05
CA SER A 39 0.60 -9.01 1.58
C SER A 39 -0.60 -8.47 0.80
N ILE A 40 -0.88 -9.08 -0.34
CA ILE A 40 -2.02 -8.72 -1.20
C ILE A 40 -2.84 -9.98 -1.42
N ASP A 41 -4.09 -9.95 -1.01
CA ASP A 41 -5.06 -10.98 -1.34
C ASP A 41 -6.11 -10.39 -2.30
N ALA A 42 -6.08 -10.85 -3.55
CA ALA A 42 -7.01 -10.38 -4.58
C ALA A 42 -8.38 -11.09 -4.53
N VAL A 43 -8.47 -12.23 -3.85
CA VAL A 43 -9.74 -12.94 -3.65
C VAL A 43 -10.52 -12.24 -2.55
N ASP A 44 -9.86 -11.94 -1.43
CA ASP A 44 -10.46 -11.23 -0.29
C ASP A 44 -10.48 -9.71 -0.50
N GLY A 45 -9.72 -9.20 -1.48
CA GLY A 45 -9.62 -7.77 -1.78
C GLY A 45 -8.89 -6.98 -0.70
N THR A 46 -7.92 -7.59 -0.02
CA THR A 46 -7.17 -6.99 1.09
C THR A 46 -5.73 -6.68 0.70
N ILE A 47 -5.21 -5.64 1.32
CA ILE A 47 -3.80 -5.28 1.31
C ILE A 47 -3.39 -5.00 2.75
N THR A 48 -2.37 -5.70 3.23
CA THR A 48 -1.89 -5.58 4.61
C THR A 48 -0.38 -5.43 4.63
N VAL A 49 0.11 -4.82 5.70
CA VAL A 49 1.52 -4.57 5.95
C VAL A 49 1.88 -5.23 7.28
N ASP A 50 3.05 -5.84 7.35
CA ASP A 50 3.56 -6.46 8.58
C ASP A 50 4.28 -5.41 9.43
N LEU A 51 3.51 -4.40 9.85
CA LEU A 51 3.95 -3.33 10.74
C LEU A 51 3.16 -3.43 12.04
N SER A 52 3.83 -3.10 13.15
CA SER A 52 3.17 -3.02 14.45
C SER A 52 2.18 -1.85 14.52
N GLU A 53 1.24 -1.91 15.47
CA GLU A 53 0.32 -0.80 15.71
C GLU A 53 1.04 0.50 16.11
N GLU A 54 2.18 0.38 16.78
CA GLU A 54 3.02 1.52 17.15
C GLU A 54 3.59 2.21 15.91
N GLU A 55 4.10 1.43 14.95
CA GLU A 55 4.63 1.95 13.69
C GLU A 55 3.54 2.55 12.80
N LEU A 56 2.32 2.03 12.85
CA LEU A 56 1.17 2.57 12.10
C LEU A 56 0.52 3.80 12.76
N ALA A 57 0.89 4.13 13.99
CA ALA A 57 0.35 5.26 14.75
C ALA A 57 1.25 6.51 14.73
N GLU A 58 2.43 6.44 14.10
CA GLU A 58 3.31 7.59 13.82
C GLU A 58 2.70 8.55 12.77
#